data_AF-A0A973RTP2-F1
#
_entry.id   AF-A0A973RTP2-F1
#
_cell.length_a   1.000
_cell.length_b   1.000
_cell.length_c   1.000
_cell.angle_alpha   90.00
_cell.angle_beta   90.00
_cell.angle_gamma   90.00
#
_symmetry.space_group_name_H-M   'P 1'
#
loop_
_entity.id
_entity.type
_entity.pdbx_description
1 polymer ?
#
loop_
_entity_poly.entity_id
_entity_poly.type
_entity_poly.pdbx_seq_one_letter_code
_entity_poly.pdbx_strand_id
1 'polypeptide(L)' 'MPPTPPASGTVRPATTVNEEIRAIVVGAKGRQWTVAERTLYGLLLMEWEAAVRAEIVAAA' A
#
# COMPACT_ATOMS: atom_id res chain seq x y z
N MET A 1 23.82 -18.28 18.59
CA MET A 1 23.21 -17.35 17.62
C MET A 1 21.72 -17.66 17.61
N PRO A 2 20.83 -16.75 18.02
CA PRO A 2 19.40 -16.99 17.91
C PRO A 2 18.99 -16.95 16.44
N PRO A 3 18.01 -17.76 16.00
CA PRO A 3 17.52 -17.71 14.63
C PRO A 3 16.79 -16.37 14.42
N THR A 4 17.26 -15.58 13.46
CA THR A 4 16.52 -14.42 12.96
C THR A 4 15.19 -14.94 12.42
N PRO A 5 14.03 -14.45 12.91
CA PRO A 5 12.75 -14.88 12.37
C PRO A 5 12.71 -14.54 10.86
N PRO A 6 12.25 -15.46 10.00
CA PRO A 6 12.05 -15.15 8.59
C PRO A 6 11.04 -13.99 8.52
N ALA A 7 11.34 -12.96 7.72
CA ALA A 7 10.44 -11.84 7.49
C ALA A 7 9.08 -12.39 7.02
N SER A 8 8.11 -12.40 7.94
CA SER A 8 6.78 -12.93 7.70
C SER A 8 6.08 -12.08 6.65
N GLY A 9 6.03 -12.61 5.43
CA GLY A 9 5.13 -12.15 4.36
C GLY A 9 5.61 -10.93 3.61
N THR A 10 5.80 -11.11 2.30
CA THR A 10 6.12 -10.13 1.26
C THR A 10 5.00 -9.08 1.09
N VAL A 11 4.55 -8.44 2.16
CA VAL A 11 3.67 -7.28 2.08
C VAL A 11 4.52 -6.12 1.61
N ARG A 12 4.11 -5.45 0.52
CA ARG A 12 4.83 -4.27 0.02
C ARG A 12 4.86 -3.19 1.11
N PRO A 13 5.95 -2.43 1.24
CA PRO A 13 6.00 -1.33 2.19
C PRO A 13 4.83 -0.36 1.99
N ALA A 14 4.25 0.13 3.08
CA ALA A 14 3.14 1.07 3.05
C ALA A 14 3.52 2.35 2.28
N THR A 15 4.80 2.75 2.34
CA THR A 15 5.33 3.88 1.57
C THR A 15 5.20 3.67 0.06
N THR A 16 5.54 2.49 -0.45
CA THR A 16 5.46 2.15 -1.87
C THR A 16 4.01 2.16 -2.35
N VAL A 17 3.10 1.53 -1.61
CA VAL A 17 1.67 1.51 -1.98
C VAL A 17 1.07 2.92 -1.96
N ASN A 18 1.49 3.77 -1.00
CA ASN A 18 1.06 5.17 -0.91
C ASN A 18 1.57 6.03 -2.09
N GLU A 19 2.76 5.76 -2.62
CA GLU A 19 3.28 6.43 -3.82
C GLU A 19 2.43 6.11 -5.06
N GLU A 20 2.04 4.84 -5.23
CA GLU A 20 1.12 4.44 -6.32
C GLU A 20 -0.26 5.10 -6.19
N ILE A 21 -0.80 5.16 -4.97
CA ILE A 21 -2.04 5.89 -4.69
C ILE A 21 -1.90 7.37 -5.11
N ARG A 22 -0.81 8.03 -4.72
CA ARG A 22 -0.55 9.42 -5.10
C ARG A 22 -0.43 9.61 -6.60
N ALA A 23 0.18 8.68 -7.32
CA ALA A 23 0.30 8.73 -8.77
C ALA A 23 -1.09 8.76 -9.45
N ILE A 24 -2.04 7.94 -8.97
CA ILE A 24 -3.43 7.96 -9.47
C ILE A 24 -4.08 9.31 -9.22
N VAL A 25 -4.00 9.82 -7.98
CA VAL A 25 -4.63 11.10 -7.60
C VAL A 25 -4.06 12.27 -8.42
N VAL A 26 -2.73 12.33 -8.56
CA VAL A 26 -2.05 13.39 -9.32
C VAL A 26 -2.35 13.28 -10.80
N GLY A 27 -2.29 12.08 -11.38
CA GLY A 27 -2.59 11.83 -12.80
C GLY A 27 -4.06 12.06 -13.17
N ALA A 28 -4.96 12.04 -12.19
CA ALA A 28 -6.37 12.33 -12.37
C ALA A 28 -6.78 13.76 -11.95
N LYS A 29 -5.84 14.61 -11.55
CA LYS A 29 -6.13 15.97 -11.13
C LYS A 29 -6.84 16.76 -12.24
N GLY A 30 -8.00 17.33 -11.91
CA GLY A 30 -8.79 18.13 -12.86
C GLY A 30 -9.62 17.32 -13.85
N ARG A 31 -9.64 15.98 -13.74
CA ARG A 31 -10.53 15.11 -14.51
C ARG A 31 -11.29 14.14 -13.60
N GLN A 32 -12.36 13.59 -14.13
CA GLN A 32 -13.04 12.48 -13.47
C GLN A 32 -12.21 11.20 -13.57
N TRP A 33 -12.26 10.40 -12.51
CA TRP A 33 -11.61 9.10 -12.49
C TRP A 33 -12.39 8.11 -13.35
N THR A 34 -11.65 7.32 -14.11
CA THR A 34 -12.19 6.16 -14.81
C THR A 34 -12.61 5.08 -13.81
N VAL A 35 -13.45 4.15 -14.25
CA VAL A 35 -13.84 2.99 -13.43
C VAL A 35 -12.62 2.16 -13.03
N ALA A 36 -11.67 1.97 -13.95
CA ALA A 36 -10.44 1.24 -13.69
C ALA A 36 -9.59 1.88 -12.59
N GLU A 37 -9.44 3.21 -12.61
CA GLU A 37 -8.67 3.94 -11.58
C GLU A 37 -9.34 3.88 -10.21
N ARG A 38 -10.68 3.97 -10.16
CA ARG A 38 -11.44 3.80 -8.90
C ARG A 38 -11.23 2.41 -8.32
N THR A 39 -11.31 1.37 -9.16
CA THR A 39 -11.08 -0.01 -8.75
C THR A 39 -9.65 -0.21 -8.25
N LEU A 40 -8.66 0.26 -9.02
CA LEU A 40 -7.25 0.16 -8.66
C LEU A 40 -6.94 0.89 -7.34
N TYR A 41 -7.46 2.11 -7.18
CA TYR A 41 -7.32 2.87 -5.94
C TYR A 41 -7.92 2.13 -4.73
N GLY A 42 -9.09 1.50 -4.89
CA GLY A 42 -9.70 0.70 -3.83
C GLY A 42 -8.84 -0.50 -3.42
N LEU A 43 -8.24 -1.20 -4.39
CA LEU A 43 -7.31 -2.30 -4.12
C LEU A 43 -6.05 -1.82 -3.39
N LEU A 44 -5.45 -0.72 -3.86
CA LEU A 44 -4.27 -0.13 -3.24
C LEU A 44 -4.55 0.37 -1.82
N LEU A 45 -5.74 0.91 -1.54
CA LEU A 45 -6.11 1.31 -0.18
C LEU A 45 -6.17 0.11 0.79
N MET A 46 -6.78 -1.00 0.37
CA MET A 46 -6.83 -2.22 1.19
C MET A 46 -5.43 -2.78 1.45
N GLU A 47 -4.58 -2.79 0.42
CA GLU A 47 -3.20 -3.23 0.54
C GLU A 47 -2.38 -2.32 1.46
N TRP A 48 -2.55 -1.00 1.33
CA TRP A 48 -1.90 -0.01 2.19
C TRP A 48 -2.30 -0.20 3.66
N GLU A 49 -3.58 -0.43 3.94
CA GLU A 49 -4.07 -0.67 5.29
C GLU A 49 -3.46 -1.95 5.90
N ALA A 50 -3.29 -3.00 5.10
CA ALA A 50 -2.62 -4.22 5.52
C ALA A 50 -1.11 -3.98 5.79
N ALA A 51 -0.44 -3.23 4.92
CA ALA A 51 0.97 -2.87 5.06
C ALA A 51 1.23 -2.04 6.32
N VAL A 52 0.42 -1.01 6.58
CA VAL A 52 0.52 -0.18 7.79
C VAL A 52 0.32 -1.03 9.05
N ARG A 53 -0.65 -1.94 9.07
CA ARG A 53 -0.86 -2.84 10.21
C ARG A 53 0.34 -3.76 10.43
N ALA A 54 0.91 -4.31 9.36
CA ALA A 54 2.09 -5.17 9.46
C ALA A 54 3.32 -4.41 9.98
N GLU A 55 3.56 -3.19 9.49
CA GLU A 55 4.65 -2.32 9.93
C GLU A 55 4.52 -1.92 11.41
N ILE A 56 3.31 -1.61 11.88
CA ILE A 56 3.05 -1.29 13.29
C ILE A 56 3.33 -2.49 14.19
N VAL A 57 2.89 -3.70 13.81
CA VAL A 57 3.15 -4.92 14.59
C VAL A 57 4.64 -5.27 14.62
N ALA A 58 5.37 -5.02 13.53
CA ALA A 58 6.81 -5.27 13.48
C ALA A 58 7.63 -4.28 14.34
N ALA A 59 7.08 -3.11 14.66
CA ALA A 59 7.74 -2.06 15.44
C ALA A 59 7.44 -2.09 16.95
N ALA A 60 6.51 -2.94 17.40
CA ALA A 60 6.09 -3.09 18.81
C ALA A 60 6.84 -4.22 19.53
#